data_AF-A0AAD1M489-F1
#
_entry.id   AF-A0AAD1M489-F1
#
_cell.length_a   1.000
_cell.length_b   1.000
_cell.length_c   1.000
_cell.angle_alpha   90.00
_cell.angle_beta   90.00
_cell.angle_gamma   90.00
#
_symmetry.space_group_name_H-M   'P 1'
#
loop_
_entity.id
_entity.type
_entity.pdbx_description
1 polymer ?
#
loop_
_entity_poly.entity_id
_entity_poly.type
_entity_poly.pdbx_seq_one_letter_code
_entity_poly.pdbx_strand_id
1 'polypeptide(L)'
;MRKYDTATDDLTALDFSPPGANTDDEAPVPVFTVTNPPGTVAVTVLLDGRVKRIELGSGVTDLTEQELADEIVVIAGLATQEAKSAQYTFMLDGMREQGHDDAATRDFLTRDLDLPTPEQVRTARAHVFATRYSGDHV
;
A
#
# COMPACT_ATOMS: atom_id res chain seq x y z
N MET A 1 -5.80 41.21 -47.51
CA MET A 1 -6.07 40.94 -46.07
C MET A 1 -6.54 39.49 -45.96
N ARG A 2 -6.01 38.71 -44.99
CA ARG A 2 -5.97 37.22 -44.85
C ARG A 2 -4.97 36.54 -45.80
N LYS A 3 -3.74 36.14 -45.42
CA LYS A 3 -3.13 35.40 -44.27
C LYS A 3 -3.30 33.86 -44.34
N TYR A 4 -2.16 33.23 -44.68
CA TYR A 4 -1.60 31.90 -44.36
C TYR A 4 -2.53 30.68 -44.29
N ASP A 5 -2.22 29.68 -45.11
CA ASP A 5 -2.36 28.27 -44.74
C ASP A 5 -0.99 27.61 -44.92
N THR A 6 -0.24 27.56 -43.82
CA THR A 6 1.03 26.86 -43.74
C THR A 6 0.70 25.44 -43.34
N ALA A 7 0.78 24.51 -44.28
CA ALA A 7 0.84 23.09 -44.02
C ALA A 7 1.99 22.82 -43.03
N THR A 8 1.65 22.60 -41.76
CA THR A 8 2.60 22.21 -40.72
C THR A 8 1.90 21.30 -39.73
N ASP A 9 2.29 20.02 -39.79
CA ASP A 9 2.28 19.05 -38.70
C ASP A 9 0.96 18.64 -38.05
N ASP A 10 0.27 17.74 -38.75
CA ASP A 10 -0.55 16.64 -38.20
C ASP A 10 0.29 15.62 -37.38
N LEU A 11 1.16 16.09 -36.49
CA LEU A 11 2.02 15.26 -35.62
C LEU A 11 1.92 15.61 -34.13
N THR A 12 1.03 16.53 -33.75
CA THR A 12 0.80 16.94 -32.35
C THR A 12 -0.20 16.05 -31.59
N ALA A 13 -0.75 15.02 -32.23
CA ALA A 13 -1.69 14.08 -31.60
C ALA A 13 -1.03 12.96 -30.77
N LEU A 14 0.31 12.91 -30.73
CA LEU A 14 1.08 12.03 -29.86
C LEU A 14 1.68 12.87 -28.73
N ASP A 15 0.82 13.33 -27.82
CA ASP A 15 1.25 13.83 -26.52
C ASP A 15 1.89 12.68 -25.74
N PHE A 16 3.17 12.43 -26.01
CA PHE A 16 4.03 11.62 -25.17
C PHE A 16 4.21 12.38 -23.86
N SER A 17 3.30 12.13 -22.91
CA SER A 17 3.45 12.65 -21.57
C SER A 17 4.73 12.07 -20.96
N PRO A 18 5.70 12.91 -20.54
CA PRO A 18 6.90 12.42 -19.87
C PRO A 18 6.48 11.75 -18.54
N PRO A 19 7.12 10.64 -18.12
CA PRO A 19 6.85 10.02 -16.83
C PRO A 19 7.32 10.99 -15.73
N GLY A 20 6.42 11.85 -15.26
CA GLY A 20 6.74 12.92 -14.33
C GLY A 20 5.81 14.15 -14.37
N ALA A 21 4.87 14.22 -15.32
CA ALA A 21 3.76 15.16 -15.20
C ALA A 21 2.81 14.69 -14.08
N ASN A 22 3.08 15.10 -12.85
CA ASN A 22 2.13 14.97 -11.75
C ASN A 22 0.90 15.80 -12.13
N THR A 23 -0.15 15.14 -12.57
CA THR A 23 -1.49 15.72 -12.60
C THR A 23 -1.92 15.93 -11.15
N ASP A 24 -1.67 17.12 -10.62
CA ASP A 24 -2.01 17.56 -9.25
C ASP A 24 -3.53 17.59 -8.96
N ASP A 25 -4.36 17.03 -9.84
CA ASP A 25 -5.82 16.87 -9.70
C ASP A 25 -6.24 15.43 -9.32
N GLU A 26 -5.30 14.51 -9.10
CA GLU A 26 -5.61 13.21 -8.53
C GLU A 26 -5.53 13.29 -7.01
N ALA A 27 -6.66 13.05 -6.33
CA ALA A 27 -6.69 12.97 -4.86
C ALA A 27 -5.58 12.02 -4.37
N PRO A 28 -4.78 12.40 -3.36
CA PRO A 28 -3.64 11.60 -2.95
C PRO A 28 -4.09 10.19 -2.55
N VAL A 29 -3.65 9.18 -3.30
CA VAL A 29 -3.99 7.79 -3.04
C VAL A 29 -3.44 7.40 -1.65
N PRO A 30 -4.28 6.90 -0.73
CA PRO A 30 -3.82 6.47 0.59
C PRO A 30 -2.73 5.41 0.49
N VAL A 31 -1.67 5.59 1.27
CA VAL A 31 -0.53 4.67 1.35
C VAL A 31 -0.31 4.20 2.78
N PHE A 32 0.17 2.98 2.92
CA PHE A 32 0.43 2.34 4.21
C PHE A 32 1.87 1.83 4.21
N THR A 33 2.65 2.19 5.23
CA THR A 33 4.07 1.82 5.32
C THR A 33 4.33 1.04 6.60
N VAL A 34 4.92 -0.14 6.44
CA VAL A 34 5.43 -0.94 7.55
C VAL A 34 6.94 -1.02 7.44
N THR A 35 7.61 -0.80 8.56
CA THR A 35 9.06 -0.97 8.71
C THR A 35 9.31 -2.10 9.71
N ASN A 36 10.30 -2.95 9.42
CA ASN A 36 10.76 -3.94 10.38
C ASN A 36 11.43 -3.28 11.60
N PRO A 37 11.45 -3.94 12.78
CA PRO A 37 12.06 -3.36 13.97
C PRO A 37 13.54 -2.94 13.81
N PRO A 38 14.40 -3.67 13.07
CA PRO A 38 15.77 -3.21 12.78
C PRO A 38 15.87 -1.97 11.88
N GLY A 39 14.80 -1.58 11.18
CA GLY A 39 14.81 -0.45 10.25
C GLY A 39 15.56 -0.72 8.94
N THR A 40 15.85 -1.99 8.61
CA THR A 40 16.55 -2.37 7.39
C THR A 40 15.62 -2.48 6.19
N VAL A 41 14.33 -2.74 6.39
CA VAL A 41 13.34 -2.88 5.32
C VAL A 41 12.06 -2.12 5.68
N ALA A 42 11.65 -1.21 4.80
CA ALA A 42 10.33 -0.59 4.84
C ALA A 42 9.59 -0.86 3.53
N VAL A 43 8.32 -1.26 3.64
CA VAL A 43 7.46 -1.50 2.47
C VAL A 43 6.25 -0.57 2.55
N THR A 44 6.04 0.18 1.47
CA THR A 44 4.87 1.03 1.27
C THR A 44 3.94 0.38 0.26
N VAL A 45 2.66 0.24 0.61
CA VAL A 45 1.60 -0.28 -0.26
C VAL A 45 0.49 0.75 -0.46
N LEU A 46 -0.27 0.58 -1.53
CA LEU A 46 -1.52 1.31 -1.78
C LEU A 46 -2.69 0.68 -1.00
N LEU A 47 -3.83 1.38 -0.94
CA LEU A 47 -5.06 0.87 -0.29
C LEU A 47 -5.53 -0.49 -0.84
N ASP A 48 -5.29 -0.78 -2.12
CA ASP A 48 -5.63 -2.05 -2.76
C ASP A 48 -4.64 -3.19 -2.44
N GLY A 49 -3.62 -2.91 -1.62
CA GLY A 49 -2.59 -3.87 -1.21
C GLY A 49 -1.42 -4.01 -2.18
N ARG A 50 -1.40 -3.30 -3.32
CA ARG A 50 -0.24 -3.35 -4.23
C ARG A 50 0.96 -2.63 -3.62
N VAL A 51 2.14 -3.22 -3.76
CA VAL A 51 3.41 -2.61 -3.35
C VAL A 51 3.71 -1.39 -4.23
N LYS A 52 3.86 -0.23 -3.60
CA LYS A 52 4.25 1.03 -4.24
C LYS A 52 5.76 1.23 -4.19
N ARG A 53 6.37 0.94 -3.04
CA ARG A 53 7.80 1.20 -2.79
C ARG A 53 8.36 0.25 -1.76
N ILE A 54 9.62 -0.14 -1.94
CA ILE A 54 10.43 -0.82 -0.95
C ILE A 54 11.66 0.04 -0.70
N GLU A 55 11.93 0.36 0.55
CA GLU A 55 13.09 1.14 1.00
C GLU A 55 13.99 0.22 1.82
N LEU A 56 15.28 0.22 1.49
CA LEU A 56 16.29 -0.60 2.14
C LEU A 56 17.25 0.32 2.91
N GLY A 57 17.40 0.08 4.20
CA GLY A 57 18.38 0.74 5.06
C GLY A 57 19.77 0.16 4.88
N SER A 58 20.81 0.84 5.38
CA SER A 58 22.20 0.38 5.21
C SER A 58 22.50 -0.97 5.84
N GLY A 59 21.79 -1.36 6.91
CA GLY A 59 21.99 -2.64 7.60
C GLY A 59 21.56 -3.87 6.78
N VAL A 60 20.98 -3.72 5.59
CA VAL A 60 20.69 -4.88 4.71
C VAL A 60 21.95 -5.58 4.21
N THR A 61 23.12 -4.92 4.25
CA THR A 61 24.39 -5.52 3.82
C THR A 61 24.86 -6.63 4.76
N ASP A 62 24.34 -6.67 5.98
CA ASP A 62 24.65 -7.69 6.97
C ASP A 62 23.76 -8.94 6.81
N LEU A 63 22.76 -8.89 5.92
CA LEU A 63 21.85 -9.98 5.61
C LEU A 63 22.29 -10.74 4.35
N THR A 64 22.08 -12.05 4.34
CA THR A 64 22.12 -12.83 3.09
C THR A 64 20.95 -12.46 2.18
N GLU A 65 21.08 -12.75 0.87
CA GLU A 65 19.99 -12.54 -0.09
C GLU A 65 18.69 -13.23 0.33
N GLN A 66 18.80 -14.45 0.87
CA GLN A 66 17.65 -15.21 1.35
C GLN A 66 17.00 -14.54 2.56
N GLU A 67 17.78 -14.08 3.54
CA GLU A 67 17.26 -13.38 4.71
C GLU A 67 16.57 -12.06 4.32
N LEU A 68 17.16 -11.32 3.38
CA LEU A 68 16.57 -10.09 2.85
C LEU A 68 15.26 -10.37 2.09
N ALA A 69 15.22 -11.41 1.25
CA ALA A 69 14.01 -11.78 0.52
C ALA A 69 12.89 -12.17 1.49
N ASP A 70 13.20 -13.00 2.50
CA ASP A 70 12.24 -13.39 3.54
C ASP A 70 11.74 -12.16 4.31
N GLU A 71 12.64 -11.24 4.66
CA GLU A 71 12.30 -9.99 5.34
C GLU A 71 11.33 -9.13 4.51
N ILE A 72 11.63 -8.93 3.22
CA ILE A 72 10.77 -8.15 2.33
C ILE A 72 9.38 -8.78 2.21
N VAL A 73 9.29 -10.09 2.03
CA VAL A 73 8.00 -10.80 1.90
C VAL A 73 7.17 -10.64 3.16
N VAL A 74 7.79 -10.79 4.34
CA VAL A 74 7.11 -10.62 5.64
C VAL A 74 6.59 -9.18 5.79
N ILE A 75 7.44 -8.17 5.57
CA ILE A 75 7.05 -6.78 5.75
C ILE A 75 6.02 -6.34 4.71
N ALA A 76 6.12 -6.80 3.46
CA ALA A 76 5.12 -6.55 2.43
C ALA A 76 3.76 -7.17 2.78
N GLY A 77 3.76 -8.39 3.34
CA GLY A 77 2.55 -9.03 3.84
C GLY A 77 1.87 -8.23 4.95
N LEU A 78 2.65 -7.73 5.91
CA LEU A 78 2.14 -6.87 6.99
C LEU A 78 1.59 -5.55 6.47
N ALA A 79 2.28 -4.88 5.55
CA ALA A 79 1.81 -3.64 4.94
C ALA A 79 0.50 -3.86 4.16
N THR A 80 0.40 -4.97 3.43
CA THR A 80 -0.82 -5.35 2.72
C THR A 80 -2.00 -5.58 3.67
N GLN A 81 -1.76 -6.25 4.81
CA GLN A 81 -2.80 -6.43 5.83
C GLN A 81 -3.25 -5.09 6.43
N GLU A 82 -2.31 -4.18 6.71
CA GLU A 82 -2.63 -2.84 7.21
C GLU A 82 -3.51 -2.07 6.23
N ALA A 83 -3.18 -2.07 4.94
CA ALA A 83 -4.01 -1.48 3.90
C ALA A 83 -5.43 -2.08 3.83
N LYS A 84 -5.54 -3.42 3.85
CA LYS A 84 -6.85 -4.09 3.84
C LYS A 84 -7.68 -3.78 5.09
N SER A 85 -7.06 -3.59 6.25
CA SER A 85 -7.80 -3.19 7.47
C SER A 85 -8.30 -1.75 7.42
N ALA A 86 -7.60 -0.88 6.71
CA ALA A 86 -8.10 0.47 6.42
C ALA A 86 -9.28 0.41 5.43
N GLN A 87 -9.19 -0.44 4.40
CA GLN A 87 -10.31 -0.70 3.49
C GLN A 87 -11.54 -1.25 4.23
N TYR A 88 -11.35 -2.17 5.17
CA TYR A 88 -12.43 -2.66 6.06
C TYR A 88 -13.12 -1.49 6.78
N THR A 89 -12.34 -0.59 7.37
CA THR A 89 -12.88 0.53 8.16
C THR A 89 -13.66 1.51 7.27
N PHE A 90 -13.08 1.87 6.12
CA PHE A 90 -13.73 2.74 5.14
C PHE A 90 -15.07 2.16 4.64
N MET A 91 -15.10 0.86 4.32
CA MET A 91 -16.32 0.20 3.86
C MET A 91 -17.36 0.07 4.97
N LEU A 92 -16.94 -0.26 6.19
CA LEU A 92 -17.85 -0.36 7.34
C LEU A 92 -18.53 0.99 7.61
N ASP A 93 -17.76 2.07 7.63
CA ASP A 93 -18.29 3.41 7.88
C ASP A 93 -19.18 3.89 6.72
N GLY A 94 -18.80 3.64 5.47
CA GLY A 94 -19.65 3.95 4.31
C GLY A 94 -20.98 3.17 4.29
N MET A 95 -20.99 1.92 4.74
CA MET A 95 -22.22 1.12 4.85
C MET A 95 -23.11 1.58 6.00
N ARG A 96 -22.52 1.97 7.13
CA ARG A 96 -23.23 2.59 8.26
C ARG A 96 -23.96 3.86 7.88
N GLU A 97 -23.29 4.73 7.13
CA GLU A 97 -23.86 5.99 6.65
C GLU A 97 -25.07 5.75 5.72
N GLN A 98 -25.09 4.62 5.01
CA GLN A 98 -26.21 4.19 4.18
C GLN A 98 -27.32 3.46 4.96
N GLY A 99 -27.16 3.30 6.28
CA GLY A 99 -28.15 2.67 7.16
C GLY A 99 -28.10 1.14 7.19
N HIS A 100 -27.02 0.53 6.71
CA HIS A 100 -26.82 -0.92 6.85
C HIS A 100 -26.54 -1.32 8.31
N ASP A 101 -26.91 -2.55 8.66
CA ASP A 101 -26.61 -3.13 9.97
C ASP A 101 -25.11 -3.43 10.12
N ASP A 102 -24.57 -3.06 11.28
CA ASP A 102 -23.15 -3.23 11.61
C ASP A 102 -22.73 -4.69 11.63
N ALA A 103 -23.52 -5.56 12.25
CA ALA A 103 -23.12 -6.96 12.44
C ALA A 103 -23.10 -7.68 11.10
N ALA A 104 -24.14 -7.49 10.28
CA ALA A 104 -24.21 -8.03 8.93
C ALA A 104 -23.09 -7.49 8.03
N THR A 105 -22.80 -6.18 8.11
CA THR A 105 -21.73 -5.57 7.32
C THR A 105 -20.36 -6.15 7.68
N ARG A 106 -20.04 -6.24 8.98
CA ARG A 106 -18.75 -6.80 9.42
C ARG A 106 -18.59 -8.26 8.99
N ASP A 107 -19.66 -9.03 9.02
CA ASP A 107 -19.64 -10.42 8.56
C ASP A 107 -19.32 -10.52 7.07
N PHE A 108 -20.00 -9.72 6.25
CA PHE A 108 -19.74 -9.62 4.81
C PHE A 108 -18.30 -9.19 4.51
N LEU A 109 -17.80 -8.14 5.16
CA LEU A 109 -16.44 -7.64 4.93
C LEU A 109 -15.37 -8.69 5.31
N THR A 110 -15.59 -9.45 6.38
CA THR A 110 -14.61 -10.45 6.84
C THR A 110 -14.68 -11.75 6.07
N ARG A 111 -15.88 -12.25 5.72
CA ARG A 111 -16.05 -13.57 5.09
C ARG A 111 -16.06 -13.52 3.57
N ASP A 112 -16.70 -12.52 2.98
CA ASP A 112 -16.90 -12.45 1.53
C ASP A 112 -15.82 -11.62 0.83
N LEU A 113 -15.25 -10.62 1.52
CA LEU A 113 -14.21 -9.75 0.97
C LEU A 113 -12.81 -10.00 1.56
N ASP A 114 -12.67 -10.96 2.48
CA ASP A 114 -11.40 -11.29 3.17
C ASP A 114 -10.68 -10.06 3.74
N LEU A 115 -11.44 -9.07 4.22
CA LEU A 115 -10.89 -7.86 4.82
C LEU A 115 -10.71 -8.07 6.34
N PRO A 116 -9.47 -8.13 6.84
CA PRO A 116 -9.22 -8.32 8.26
C PRO A 116 -9.59 -7.07 9.05
N THR A 117 -10.02 -7.25 10.28
CA THR A 117 -10.27 -6.12 11.17
C THR A 117 -8.95 -5.45 11.58
N PRO A 118 -8.96 -4.14 11.89
CA PRO A 118 -7.76 -3.47 12.41
C PRO A 118 -7.15 -4.13 13.65
N GLU A 119 -7.98 -4.77 14.49
CA GLU A 119 -7.51 -5.51 15.65
C GLU A 119 -6.79 -6.81 15.28
N GLN A 120 -7.33 -7.57 14.33
CA GLN A 120 -6.69 -8.78 13.82
C GLN A 120 -5.31 -8.47 13.24
N VAL A 121 -5.19 -7.39 12.46
CA VAL A 121 -3.91 -6.96 11.88
C VAL A 121 -2.91 -6.53 12.94
N ARG A 122 -3.35 -5.77 13.96
CA ARG A 122 -2.46 -5.41 15.09
C ARG A 122 -1.94 -6.64 15.83
N THR A 123 -2.82 -7.61 16.10
CA THR A 123 -2.43 -8.86 16.75
C THR A 123 -1.46 -9.68 15.90
N ALA A 124 -1.74 -9.82 14.59
CA ALA A 124 -0.86 -10.53 13.67
C ALA A 124 0.52 -9.87 13.57
N ARG A 125 0.58 -8.54 13.45
CA ARG A 125 1.83 -7.78 13.43
C ARG A 125 2.62 -7.96 14.73
N ALA A 126 1.96 -7.83 15.88
CA ALA A 126 2.60 -8.03 17.17
C ALA A 126 3.15 -9.45 17.32
N HIS A 127 2.39 -10.46 16.85
CA HIS A 127 2.84 -11.84 16.85
C HIS A 127 4.08 -12.04 15.98
N VAL A 128 4.05 -11.59 14.72
CA VAL A 128 5.21 -11.68 13.80
C VAL A 128 6.42 -10.99 14.42
N PHE A 129 6.21 -9.81 14.99
CA PHE A 129 7.31 -9.04 15.57
C PHE A 129 7.90 -9.74 16.80
N ALA A 130 7.05 -10.31 17.66
CA ALA A 130 7.52 -11.11 18.78
C ALA A 130 8.25 -12.37 18.29
N THR A 131 7.70 -13.16 17.38
CA THR A 131 8.34 -14.42 16.98
C THR A 131 9.65 -14.23 16.22
N ARG A 132 9.75 -13.16 15.41
CA ARG A 132 10.89 -12.94 14.51
C ARG A 132 11.98 -12.06 15.13
N TYR A 133 11.64 -11.13 16.03
CA TYR A 133 12.61 -10.17 16.59
C TYR A 133 12.76 -10.21 18.12
N SER A 134 12.12 -11.15 18.85
CA SER A 134 12.34 -11.27 20.31
C SER A 134 13.77 -11.69 20.71
N GLY A 135 14.65 -11.99 19.75
CA GLY A 135 16.03 -12.42 19.99
C GLY A 135 17.09 -11.31 19.90
N ASP A 136 16.76 -10.11 19.43
CA ASP A 136 17.76 -9.09 19.01
C ASP A 136 17.99 -7.96 20.03
N HIS A 137 17.71 -8.24 21.31
CA HIS A 137 18.11 -7.37 22.42
C HIS A 137 19.29 -7.98 23.17
N VAL A 138 20.50 -7.84 22.63
CA VAL A 138 21.76 -7.97 23.38
C VAL A 138 22.68 -6.81 23.05
#